data_AF-A0A536SP80-F1
#
_entry.id   AF-A0A536SP80-F1
#
_cell.length_a   1.000
_cell.length_b   1.000
_cell.length_c   1.000
_cell.angle_alpha   90.00
_cell.angle_beta   90.00
_cell.angle_gamma   90.00
#
_symmetry.space_group_name_H-M   'P 1'
#
loop_
_entity.id
_entity.type
_entity.pdbx_description
1 polymer ?
#
loop_
_entity_poly.entity_id
_entity_poly.type
_entity_poly.pdbx_seq_one_letter_code
_entity_poly.pdbx_strand_id
1 'polypeptide(L)'
;MKYFDWKSLLVGAVMVLAAGTALGLKPTRAQHDTADFDFEKIIPVSFSDWIIDPSIVPIVPAPDVQANLNRLYSQVVSRTYVNARGERMMLTIAYGGDQSDALKVHRQEVCYAAQGFEIRDVSHENLLFREKTIPVTRMLAVRGPRWEPVTYWFTMGDRVVLGRLERLMVQLKFGLSGRIPDGMLVRVSSISTNSARAFKGHEEFIGTLLEGMQRGDVHRLVGS
;
A
#
# COMPACT_ATOMS: atom_id res chain seq x y z
N MET A 1 40.19 -27.07 33.86
CA MET A 1 39.60 -26.06 32.96
C MET A 1 40.50 -25.96 31.73
N LYS A 2 40.13 -26.62 30.62
CA LYS A 2 40.92 -26.58 29.37
C LYS A 2 40.60 -25.29 28.63
N TYR A 3 41.67 -24.62 28.22
CA TYR A 3 41.75 -23.29 27.63
C TYR A 3 40.79 -23.12 26.44
N PHE A 4 40.10 -21.97 26.42
CA PHE A 4 39.35 -21.52 25.26
C PHE A 4 40.32 -21.41 24.06
N ASP A 5 40.08 -22.19 23.00
CA ASP A 5 40.92 -22.18 21.79
C ASP A 5 40.94 -20.77 21.19
N TRP A 6 42.11 -20.28 20.77
CA TRP A 6 42.29 -18.97 20.12
C TRP A 6 41.31 -18.80 18.94
N LYS A 7 41.01 -19.89 18.24
CA LYS A 7 40.00 -19.92 17.17
C LYS A 7 38.61 -19.57 17.69
N SER A 8 38.24 -20.06 18.87
CA SER A 8 36.96 -19.77 19.52
C SER A 8 36.88 -18.33 20.01
N LEU A 9 38.00 -17.75 20.49
CA LEU A 9 38.09 -16.32 20.82
C LEU A 9 37.91 -15.45 19.56
N LEU A 10 38.52 -15.84 18.45
CA LEU A 10 38.44 -15.12 17.18
C LEU A 10 37.01 -15.17 16.59
N VAL A 11 36.37 -16.34 16.65
CA VAL A 11 34.95 -16.49 16.29
C VAL A 11 34.06 -15.65 17.22
N GLY A 12 34.30 -15.68 18.54
CA GLY A 12 33.56 -14.87 19.50
C GLY A 12 33.69 -13.37 19.23
N ALA A 13 34.92 -12.89 18.93
CA ALA A 13 35.17 -11.49 18.57
C ALA A 13 34.45 -11.09 17.28
N VAL A 14 34.47 -11.94 16.25
CA VAL A 14 33.75 -11.70 14.99
C VAL A 14 32.24 -11.67 15.22
N MET A 15 31.68 -12.55 16.06
CA MET A 15 30.25 -12.55 16.38
C MET A 15 29.85 -11.29 17.17
N VAL A 16 30.68 -10.81 18.10
CA VAL A 16 30.43 -9.56 18.84
C VAL A 16 30.54 -8.35 17.92
N LEU A 17 31.53 -8.31 17.02
CA LEU A 17 31.65 -7.28 15.98
C LEU A 17 30.44 -7.29 15.05
N ALA A 18 30.03 -8.46 14.57
CA ALA A 18 28.86 -8.63 13.71
C ALA A 18 27.58 -8.16 14.43
N ALA A 19 27.38 -8.55 15.69
CA ALA A 19 26.24 -8.11 16.50
C ALA A 19 26.27 -6.60 16.76
N GLY A 20 27.44 -6.04 17.09
CA GLY A 20 27.63 -4.60 17.28
C GLY A 20 27.34 -3.81 16.00
N THR A 21 27.83 -4.28 14.85
CA THR A 21 27.52 -3.67 13.54
C THR A 21 26.04 -3.82 13.18
N ALA A 22 25.40 -4.95 13.49
CA ALA A 22 23.98 -5.16 13.23
C ALA A 22 23.09 -4.25 14.08
N LEU A 23 23.48 -4.00 15.34
CA LEU A 23 22.80 -3.04 16.22
C LEU A 23 23.03 -1.60 15.78
N GLY A 24 24.24 -1.26 15.34
CA GLY A 24 24.59 0.08 14.83
C GLY A 24 23.99 0.40 13.45
N LEU A 25 23.80 -0.61 12.61
CA LEU A 25 23.17 -0.50 11.29
C LEU A 25 21.65 -0.71 11.32
N LYS A 26 21.06 -1.01 12.49
CA LYS A 26 19.61 -1.12 12.63
C LYS A 26 18.99 0.25 12.35
N PRO A 27 18.20 0.43 11.28
CA PRO A 27 17.58 1.72 10.99
C PRO A 27 16.58 2.05 12.11
N THR A 28 16.85 3.14 12.85
CA THR A 28 16.02 3.59 13.99
C THR A 28 15.20 4.84 13.67
N ARG A 29 15.50 5.51 12.55
CA ARG A 29 14.73 6.65 12.07
C ARG A 29 13.71 6.18 11.05
N ALA A 30 12.51 5.90 11.55
CA ALA A 30 11.33 5.95 10.70
C ALA A 30 11.20 7.41 10.23
N GLN A 31 11.32 7.65 8.93
CA GLN A 31 11.02 8.95 8.36
C GLN A 31 9.50 9.05 8.26
N HIS A 32 8.80 9.11 9.39
CA HIS A 32 7.40 9.48 9.37
C HIS A 32 7.34 10.95 9.01
N ASP A 33 7.18 11.24 7.72
CA ASP A 33 6.89 12.59 7.24
C ASP A 33 5.41 12.96 7.53
N THR A 34 4.83 12.36 8.58
CA THR A 34 3.42 12.46 8.99
C THR A 34 3.01 13.87 9.43
N ALA A 35 3.95 14.79 9.59
CA ALA A 35 3.69 16.12 10.10
C ALA A 35 3.18 17.11 9.04
N ASP A 36 3.43 16.89 7.74
CA ASP A 36 3.22 17.94 6.71
C ASP A 36 2.08 17.67 5.71
N PHE A 37 1.37 16.54 5.78
CA PHE A 37 0.31 16.27 4.81
C PHE A 37 -0.86 15.43 5.33
N ASP A 38 -2.02 15.68 4.74
CA ASP A 38 -3.31 15.13 5.13
C ASP A 38 -4.01 14.59 3.86
N PHE A 39 -4.11 13.26 3.73
CA PHE A 39 -4.73 12.64 2.56
C PHE A 39 -6.21 12.97 2.43
N GLU A 40 -6.91 13.30 3.51
CA GLU A 40 -8.30 13.73 3.40
C GLU A 40 -8.40 15.06 2.64
N LYS A 41 -7.38 15.92 2.72
CA LYS A 41 -7.35 17.21 2.00
C LYS A 41 -6.80 17.08 0.59
N ILE A 42 -5.82 16.19 0.38
CA ILE A 42 -5.17 16.00 -0.93
C ILE A 42 -6.10 15.31 -1.92
N ILE A 43 -6.86 14.30 -1.47
CA ILE A 43 -7.77 13.59 -2.34
C ILE A 43 -8.99 14.49 -2.60
N PRO A 44 -9.30 14.82 -3.86
CA PRO A 44 -10.39 15.74 -4.18
C PRO A 44 -11.77 15.16 -3.82
N VAL A 45 -12.69 16.00 -3.36
CA VAL A 45 -14.10 15.63 -3.09
C VAL A 45 -14.87 15.40 -4.39
N SER A 46 -14.48 16.10 -5.46
CA SER A 46 -14.98 15.89 -6.82
C SER A 46 -13.88 16.17 -7.84
N PHE A 47 -13.93 15.47 -8.97
CA PHE A 47 -13.00 15.62 -10.09
C PHE A 47 -13.65 15.06 -11.35
N SER A 48 -13.43 15.71 -12.51
CA SER A 48 -14.12 15.33 -13.75
C SER A 48 -15.64 15.20 -13.53
N ASP A 49 -16.24 14.04 -13.84
CA ASP A 49 -17.64 13.69 -13.60
C ASP A 49 -17.88 12.93 -12.28
N TRP A 50 -16.85 12.70 -11.45
CA TRP A 50 -16.92 11.97 -10.19
C TRP A 50 -17.14 12.92 -9.00
N ILE A 51 -18.02 12.50 -8.09
CA ILE A 51 -18.25 13.14 -6.79
C ILE A 51 -18.34 12.07 -5.71
N ILE A 52 -17.93 12.36 -4.47
CA ILE A 52 -18.19 11.46 -3.34
C ILE A 52 -19.70 11.15 -3.30
N ASP A 53 -20.04 9.87 -3.27
CA ASP A 53 -21.43 9.41 -3.22
C ASP A 53 -22.04 9.78 -1.86
N PRO A 54 -22.98 10.74 -1.80
CA PRO A 54 -23.57 11.18 -0.54
C PRO A 54 -24.50 10.13 0.06
N SER A 55 -24.92 9.12 -0.72
CA SER A 55 -25.80 8.04 -0.24
C SER A 55 -25.05 6.96 0.53
N ILE A 56 -23.72 6.91 0.42
CA ILE A 56 -22.88 5.94 1.12
C ILE A 56 -22.28 6.59 2.36
N VAL A 57 -22.86 6.28 3.51
CA VAL A 57 -22.26 6.66 4.81
C VAL A 57 -21.09 5.71 5.09
N PRO A 58 -19.86 6.23 5.31
CA PRO A 58 -18.73 5.39 5.70
C PRO A 58 -19.07 4.62 6.97
N ILE A 59 -19.00 3.29 6.92
CA ILE A 59 -19.15 2.45 8.10
C ILE A 59 -17.89 2.64 8.94
N VAL A 60 -18.04 3.28 10.10
CA VAL A 60 -16.95 3.43 11.06
C VAL A 60 -16.58 2.03 11.58
N PRO A 61 -15.31 1.61 11.46
CA PRO A 61 -14.88 0.32 12.01
C PRO A 61 -15.15 0.23 13.51
N ALA A 62 -15.35 -0.98 14.02
CA ALA A 62 -15.44 -1.21 15.45
C ALA A 62 -14.16 -0.71 16.16
N PRO A 63 -14.23 -0.26 17.43
CA PRO A 63 -13.10 0.40 18.09
C PRO A 63 -11.80 -0.42 18.14
N ASP A 64 -11.92 -1.74 18.28
CA ASP A 64 -10.81 -2.70 18.24
C ASP A 64 -10.16 -2.78 16.85
N VAL A 65 -10.98 -2.79 15.79
CA VAL A 65 -10.52 -2.75 14.40
C VAL A 65 -9.84 -1.41 14.11
N GLN A 66 -10.43 -0.30 14.55
CA GLN A 66 -9.85 1.03 14.38
C GLN A 66 -8.52 1.17 15.13
N ALA A 67 -8.42 0.64 16.36
CA ALA A 67 -7.18 0.65 17.12
C ALA A 67 -6.07 -0.15 16.40
N ASN A 68 -6.41 -1.30 15.81
CA ASN A 68 -5.47 -2.08 15.00
C ASN A 68 -5.04 -1.32 13.73
N LEU A 69 -5.98 -0.69 13.02
CA LEU A 69 -5.68 0.15 11.86
C LEU A 69 -4.74 1.30 12.23
N ASN A 70 -4.99 2.01 13.34
CA ASN A 70 -4.15 3.12 13.81
C ASN A 70 -2.75 2.67 14.27
N ARG A 71 -2.59 1.39 14.66
CA ARG A 71 -1.27 0.81 14.96
C ARG A 71 -0.47 0.53 13.70
N LEU A 72 -1.17 0.20 12.61
CA LEU A 72 -0.58 -0.26 11.35
C LEU A 72 -0.36 0.86 10.35
N TYR A 73 -1.25 1.86 10.32
CA TYR A 73 -1.25 2.97 9.40
C TYR A 73 -1.37 4.29 10.17
N SER A 74 -0.66 5.31 9.73
CA SER A 74 -0.79 6.67 10.26
C SER A 74 -2.02 7.40 9.72
N GLN A 75 -2.45 7.10 8.49
CA GLN A 75 -3.63 7.70 7.86
C GLN A 75 -4.34 6.66 6.99
N VAL A 76 -5.67 6.61 7.04
CA VAL A 76 -6.50 5.79 6.15
C VAL A 76 -7.63 6.64 5.60
N VAL A 77 -7.69 6.77 4.27
CA VAL A 77 -8.79 7.43 3.56
C VAL A 77 -9.60 6.36 2.84
N SER A 78 -10.91 6.35 3.07
CA SER A 78 -11.84 5.46 2.35
C SER A 78 -13.02 6.27 1.83
N ARG A 79 -13.20 6.29 0.51
CA ARG A 79 -14.23 7.07 -0.17
C ARG A 79 -14.92 6.24 -1.25
N THR A 80 -16.21 6.46 -1.43
CA THR A 80 -16.95 5.95 -2.59
C THR A 80 -17.31 7.14 -3.47
N TYR A 81 -16.95 7.07 -4.74
CA TYR A 81 -17.32 8.07 -5.74
C TYR A 81 -18.42 7.52 -6.64
N VAL A 82 -19.28 8.41 -7.13
CA VAL A 82 -20.30 8.14 -8.13
C VAL A 82 -20.14 9.13 -9.28
N ASN A 83 -20.34 8.66 -10.52
CA ASN A 83 -20.35 9.52 -11.70
C ASN A 83 -21.76 9.77 -12.23
N ALA A 84 -21.87 10.63 -13.25
CA ALA A 84 -23.14 10.96 -13.90
C ALA A 84 -23.86 9.74 -14.54
N ARG A 85 -23.16 8.63 -14.77
CA ARG A 85 -23.72 7.37 -15.29
C ARG A 85 -24.20 6.42 -14.17
N GLY A 86 -24.03 6.81 -12.90
CA GLY A 86 -24.35 5.98 -11.74
C GLY A 86 -23.33 4.88 -11.45
N GLU A 87 -22.18 4.88 -12.12
CA GLU A 87 -21.08 3.97 -11.82
C GLU A 87 -20.46 4.37 -10.48
N ARG A 88 -20.07 3.38 -9.67
CA ARG A 88 -19.50 3.60 -8.34
C ARG A 88 -18.11 3.01 -8.23
N MET A 89 -17.18 3.80 -7.68
CA MET A 89 -15.80 3.41 -7.44
C MET A 89 -15.44 3.62 -5.98
N MET A 90 -14.97 2.57 -5.32
CA MET A 90 -14.49 2.59 -3.94
C MET A 90 -12.98 2.76 -3.95
N LEU A 91 -12.51 3.90 -3.42
CA LEU A 91 -11.11 4.23 -3.25
C LEU A 91 -10.70 4.04 -1.78
N THR A 92 -9.58 3.37 -1.56
CA THR A 92 -8.95 3.28 -0.24
C THR A 92 -7.47 3.56 -0.36
N ILE A 93 -6.98 4.46 0.49
CA ILE A 93 -5.58 4.81 0.62
C ILE A 93 -5.19 4.58 2.07
N ALA A 94 -4.20 3.74 2.31
CA ALA A 94 -3.65 3.49 3.63
C ALA A 94 -2.17 3.85 3.63
N TYR A 95 -1.79 4.79 4.48
CA TYR A 95 -0.46 5.37 4.56
C TYR A 95 0.16 5.19 5.94
N GLY A 96 1.46 4.92 5.96
CA GLY A 96 2.27 4.81 7.17
C GLY A 96 2.38 3.39 7.71
N GLY A 97 3.27 3.24 8.70
CA GLY A 97 3.58 1.97 9.38
C GLY A 97 5.09 1.67 9.37
N ASP A 98 5.62 1.20 10.50
CA ASP A 98 6.97 0.63 10.59
C ASP A 98 7.05 -0.58 9.65
N GLN A 99 7.78 -0.42 8.54
CA GLN A 99 7.85 -1.38 7.45
C GLN A 99 8.55 -2.70 7.81
N SER A 100 9.09 -2.82 9.03
CA SER A 100 9.72 -4.05 9.50
C SER A 100 8.74 -5.23 9.61
N ASP A 101 7.45 -4.99 9.88
CA ASP A 101 6.42 -6.03 9.99
C ASP A 101 5.11 -5.77 9.21
N ALA A 102 4.73 -4.50 8.95
CA ALA A 102 3.45 -4.19 8.30
C ALA A 102 3.36 -4.68 6.84
N LEU A 103 4.49 -4.74 6.12
CA LEU A 103 4.57 -5.22 4.72
C LEU A 103 4.70 -6.73 4.58
N LYS A 104 4.93 -7.47 5.67
CA LYS A 104 4.96 -8.94 5.64
C LYS A 104 3.56 -9.55 5.61
N VAL A 105 2.51 -8.79 5.97
CA VAL A 105 1.22 -9.39 6.39
C VAL A 105 -0.02 -8.91 5.61
N HIS A 106 -0.01 -7.75 4.92
CA HIS A 106 -1.24 -7.19 4.33
C HIS A 106 -1.33 -7.23 2.80
N ARG A 107 -1.33 -8.43 2.23
CA ARG A 107 -1.80 -8.65 0.86
C ARG A 107 -3.34 -8.53 0.82
N GLN A 108 -3.89 -7.79 -0.14
CA GLN A 108 -5.35 -7.61 -0.24
C GLN A 108 -6.05 -8.97 -0.38
N GLU A 109 -5.43 -9.91 -1.08
CA GLU A 109 -5.89 -11.28 -1.22
C GLU A 109 -6.10 -11.94 0.15
N VAL A 110 -5.15 -11.76 1.09
CA VAL A 110 -5.21 -12.37 2.42
C VAL A 110 -6.30 -11.70 3.26
N CYS A 111 -6.40 -10.37 3.22
CA CYS A 111 -7.43 -9.64 3.96
C CYS A 111 -8.83 -9.97 3.47
N TYR A 112 -9.05 -10.02 2.15
CA TYR A 112 -10.34 -10.40 1.58
C TYR A 112 -10.67 -11.88 1.86
N ALA A 113 -9.70 -12.79 1.74
CA ALA A 113 -9.89 -14.20 2.09
C ALA A 113 -10.26 -14.37 3.57
N ALA A 114 -9.61 -13.65 4.48
CA ALA A 114 -9.95 -13.65 5.90
C ALA A 114 -11.36 -13.10 6.19
N GLN A 115 -11.90 -12.24 5.32
CA GLN A 115 -13.29 -11.75 5.35
C GLN A 115 -14.28 -12.71 4.67
N GLY A 116 -13.82 -13.90 4.26
CA GLY A 116 -14.64 -14.93 3.62
C GLY A 116 -14.91 -14.70 2.13
N PHE A 117 -14.10 -13.91 1.44
CA PHE A 117 -14.14 -13.83 -0.02
C PHE A 117 -13.30 -14.95 -0.65
N GLU A 118 -13.79 -15.51 -1.74
CA GLU A 118 -13.01 -16.31 -2.66
C GLU A 118 -12.24 -15.37 -3.61
N ILE A 119 -10.93 -15.56 -3.73
CA ILE A 119 -10.07 -14.75 -4.61
C ILE A 119 -9.84 -15.49 -5.92
N ARG A 120 -10.11 -14.82 -7.04
CA ARG A 120 -9.97 -15.34 -8.41
C ARG A 120 -9.14 -14.39 -9.26
N ASP A 121 -8.61 -14.92 -10.36
CA ASP A 121 -8.02 -14.16 -11.47
C ASP A 121 -6.99 -13.11 -11.03
N VAL A 122 -6.07 -13.49 -10.15
CA VAL A 122 -5.00 -12.58 -9.71
C VAL A 122 -4.01 -12.37 -10.85
N SER A 123 -3.90 -11.13 -11.34
CA SER A 123 -2.97 -10.73 -12.39
C SER A 123 -2.12 -9.54 -11.96
N HIS A 124 -0.95 -9.41 -12.59
CA HIS A 124 -0.09 -8.23 -12.44
C HIS A 124 -0.05 -7.51 -13.78
N GLU A 125 -0.37 -6.23 -13.77
CA GLU A 125 -0.48 -5.40 -14.96
C GLU A 125 0.18 -4.04 -14.72
N ASN A 126 0.37 -3.29 -15.78
CA ASN A 126 0.93 -1.95 -15.73
C ASN A 126 -0.13 -0.96 -16.22
N LEU A 127 -0.52 -0.03 -15.35
CA LEU A 127 -1.30 1.13 -15.77
C LEU A 127 -0.34 2.22 -16.27
N LEU A 128 -0.74 2.92 -17.33
CA LEU A 128 0.02 4.04 -17.84
C LEU A 128 -0.65 5.35 -17.43
N PHE A 129 0.10 6.23 -16.79
CA PHE A 129 -0.34 7.59 -16.49
C PHE A 129 0.72 8.58 -16.96
N ARG A 130 0.42 9.28 -18.05
CA ARG A 130 1.42 10.11 -18.78
C ARG A 130 2.63 9.26 -19.16
N GLU A 131 3.83 9.66 -18.75
CA GLU A 131 5.08 8.92 -18.97
C GLU A 131 5.40 7.91 -17.86
N LYS A 132 4.52 7.79 -16.84
CA LYS A 132 4.73 6.91 -15.69
C LYS A 132 4.02 5.58 -15.88
N THR A 133 4.72 4.52 -15.49
CA THR A 133 4.16 3.17 -15.39
C THR A 133 3.85 2.88 -13.94
N ILE A 134 2.60 2.55 -13.63
CA ILE A 134 2.14 2.16 -12.30
C ILE A 134 1.90 0.66 -12.32
N PRO A 135 2.82 -0.13 -11.77
CA PRO A 135 2.60 -1.55 -11.64
C PRO A 135 1.49 -1.84 -10.62
N VAL A 136 0.45 -2.55 -11.04
CA VAL A 136 -0.73 -2.88 -10.24
C VAL A 136 -0.96 -4.38 -10.17
N THR A 137 -1.60 -4.82 -9.10
CA THR A 137 -2.20 -6.14 -8.99
C THR A 137 -3.71 -6.00 -9.15
N ARG A 138 -4.29 -6.86 -9.98
CA ARG A 138 -5.74 -7.00 -10.13
C ARG A 138 -6.17 -8.35 -9.58
N MET A 139 -7.36 -8.40 -9.00
CA MET A 139 -7.98 -9.62 -8.52
C MET A 139 -9.51 -9.49 -8.56
N LEU A 140 -10.22 -10.61 -8.60
CA LEU A 140 -11.66 -10.69 -8.39
C LEU A 140 -11.94 -11.30 -7.02
N ALA A 141 -12.61 -10.57 -6.14
CA ALA A 141 -13.07 -11.08 -4.85
C ALA A 141 -14.57 -11.40 -4.90
N VAL A 142 -14.95 -12.64 -4.60
CA VAL A 142 -16.34 -13.11 -4.68
C VAL A 142 -16.84 -13.56 -3.31
N ARG A 143 -18.01 -13.07 -2.88
CA ARG A 143 -18.69 -13.54 -1.66
C ARG A 143 -20.20 -13.52 -1.85
N GLY A 144 -20.78 -14.70 -2.08
CA GLY A 144 -22.21 -14.85 -2.40
C GLY A 144 -22.58 -14.05 -3.66
N PRO A 145 -23.54 -13.11 -3.60
CA PRO A 145 -23.91 -12.28 -4.75
C PRO A 145 -22.93 -11.12 -5.03
N ARG A 146 -21.96 -10.87 -4.14
CA ARG A 146 -21.01 -9.76 -4.29
C ARG A 146 -19.81 -10.21 -5.10
N TRP A 147 -19.66 -9.59 -6.27
CA TRP A 147 -18.51 -9.74 -7.16
C TRP A 147 -17.77 -8.40 -7.18
N GLU A 148 -16.55 -8.40 -6.67
CA GLU A 148 -15.77 -7.20 -6.45
C GLU A 148 -14.42 -7.32 -7.16
N PRO A 149 -14.31 -6.82 -8.40
CA PRO A 149 -13.03 -6.54 -9.02
C PRO A 149 -12.25 -5.52 -8.19
N VAL A 150 -10.97 -5.79 -7.96
CA VAL A 150 -10.06 -4.95 -7.17
C VAL A 150 -8.79 -4.72 -7.96
N THR A 151 -8.38 -3.45 -8.07
CA THR A 151 -7.05 -3.03 -8.53
C THR A 151 -6.33 -2.40 -7.35
N TYR A 152 -5.10 -2.82 -7.05
CA TYR A 152 -4.33 -2.21 -5.97
C TYR A 152 -2.83 -2.18 -6.28
N TRP A 153 -2.10 -1.29 -5.63
CA TRP A 153 -0.64 -1.24 -5.69
C TRP A 153 -0.06 -0.68 -4.39
N PHE A 154 1.24 -0.93 -4.21
CA PHE A 154 2.00 -0.42 -3.07
C PHE A 154 3.12 0.50 -3.55
N THR A 155 3.23 1.69 -2.96
CA THR A 155 4.42 2.53 -3.07
C THR A 155 5.29 2.34 -1.82
N MET A 156 6.61 2.32 -2.00
CA MET A 156 7.63 2.35 -0.95
C MET A 156 8.63 3.46 -1.28
N GLY A 157 8.61 4.54 -0.49
CA GLY A 157 9.28 5.79 -0.79
C GLY A 157 8.86 6.25 -2.19
N ASP A 158 9.84 6.33 -3.07
CA ASP A 158 9.68 6.80 -4.44
C ASP A 158 9.33 5.69 -5.45
N ARG A 159 9.09 4.43 -5.04
CA ARG A 159 8.96 3.29 -5.99
C ARG A 159 7.72 2.45 -5.75
N VAL A 160 7.06 2.04 -6.82
CA VAL A 160 6.01 1.01 -6.78
C VAL A 160 6.67 -0.37 -6.79
N VAL A 161 6.30 -1.28 -5.87
CA VAL A 161 7.01 -2.56 -5.72
C VAL A 161 6.06 -3.76 -5.74
N LEU A 162 6.18 -4.58 -6.80
CA LEU A 162 5.33 -5.75 -7.04
C LEU A 162 5.85 -7.03 -6.36
N GLY A 163 7.16 -7.26 -6.33
CA GLY A 163 7.73 -8.57 -5.96
C GLY A 163 8.50 -8.62 -4.63
N ARG A 164 8.56 -9.80 -3.98
CA ARG A 164 9.35 -10.02 -2.73
C ARG A 164 10.85 -9.74 -2.90
N LEU A 165 11.43 -10.03 -4.07
CA LEU A 165 12.86 -9.83 -4.34
C LEU A 165 13.23 -8.38 -4.59
N GLU A 166 12.42 -7.64 -5.36
CA GLU A 166 12.60 -6.20 -5.55
C GLU A 166 12.46 -5.45 -4.23
N ARG A 167 11.51 -5.87 -3.37
CA ARG A 167 11.36 -5.35 -2.00
C ARG A 167 12.61 -5.58 -1.18
N LEU A 168 13.18 -6.78 -1.21
CA LEU A 168 14.40 -7.10 -0.47
C LEU A 168 15.58 -6.23 -0.92
N MET A 169 15.75 -6.02 -2.23
CA MET A 169 16.82 -5.14 -2.74
C MET A 169 16.62 -3.68 -2.33
N VAL A 170 15.40 -3.16 -2.41
CA VAL A 170 15.07 -1.80 -1.96
C VAL A 170 15.30 -1.66 -0.45
N GLN A 171 14.82 -2.62 0.35
CA GLN A 171 15.03 -2.65 1.80
C GLN A 171 16.50 -2.76 2.19
N LEU A 172 17.31 -3.55 1.49
CA LEU A 172 18.75 -3.64 1.71
C LEU A 172 19.44 -2.30 1.41
N LYS A 173 19.10 -1.67 0.28
CA LYS A 173 19.68 -0.38 -0.13
C LYS A 173 19.33 0.75 0.85
N PHE A 174 18.07 0.82 1.29
CA PHE A 174 17.64 1.83 2.26
C PHE A 174 18.07 1.51 3.69
N GLY A 175 18.13 0.23 4.08
CA GLY A 175 18.64 -0.24 5.36
C GLY A 175 20.12 0.11 5.57
N LEU A 176 20.94 0.00 4.52
CA LEU A 176 22.33 0.47 4.53
C LEU A 176 22.45 2.00 4.67
N SER A 177 21.42 2.76 4.29
CA SER A 177 21.36 4.22 4.45
C SER A 177 20.76 4.68 5.78
N GLY A 178 20.32 3.75 6.64
CA GLY A 178 19.70 4.04 7.93
C GLY A 178 18.27 4.60 7.86
N ARG A 179 17.59 4.44 6.71
CA ARG A 179 16.24 5.00 6.46
C ARG A 179 15.21 3.90 6.26
N ILE A 180 14.04 4.06 6.86
CA ILE A 180 12.84 3.26 6.55
C ILE A 180 12.00 4.08 5.57
N PRO A 181 11.83 3.64 4.31
CA PRO A 181 11.01 4.38 3.36
C PRO A 181 9.54 4.35 3.82
N ASP A 182 8.79 5.42 3.60
CA ASP A 182 7.35 5.42 3.85
C ASP A 182 6.64 4.46 2.89
N GLY A 183 5.51 3.91 3.30
CA GLY A 183 4.73 2.97 2.51
C GLY A 183 3.30 3.44 2.34
N MET A 184 2.73 3.25 1.15
CA MET A 184 1.32 3.48 0.91
C MET A 184 0.71 2.35 0.10
N LEU A 185 -0.50 1.96 0.48
CA LEU A 185 -1.38 1.10 -0.30
C LEU A 185 -2.46 1.96 -0.93
N VAL A 186 -2.63 1.86 -2.24
CA VAL A 186 -3.80 2.41 -2.93
C VAL A 186 -4.61 1.25 -3.50
N ARG A 187 -5.92 1.29 -3.27
CA ARG A 187 -6.89 0.30 -3.73
C ARG A 187 -8.07 1.00 -4.39
N VAL A 188 -8.43 0.55 -5.58
CA VAL A 188 -9.65 0.91 -6.29
C VAL A 188 -10.47 -0.35 -6.54
N SER A 189 -11.76 -0.31 -6.24
CA SER A 189 -12.65 -1.47 -6.39
C SER A 189 -14.05 -1.03 -6.79
N SER A 190 -14.80 -1.92 -7.42
CA SER A 190 -16.19 -1.71 -7.82
C SER A 190 -16.99 -2.99 -7.66
N ILE A 191 -18.31 -2.91 -7.68
CA ILE A 191 -19.18 -4.11 -7.66
C ILE A 191 -19.63 -4.38 -9.09
N SER A 192 -19.17 -5.48 -9.67
CA SER A 192 -19.46 -5.86 -11.05
C SER A 192 -19.23 -7.36 -11.26
N THR A 193 -20.13 -8.00 -11.99
CA THR A 193 -19.94 -9.37 -12.49
C THR A 193 -19.07 -9.42 -13.76
N ASN A 194 -18.84 -8.28 -14.41
CA ASN A 194 -17.94 -8.15 -15.56
C ASN A 194 -16.63 -7.49 -15.13
N SER A 195 -15.63 -8.31 -14.78
CA SER A 195 -14.32 -7.87 -14.31
C SER A 195 -13.55 -7.07 -15.37
N ALA A 196 -13.61 -7.46 -16.64
CA ALA A 196 -12.90 -6.77 -17.72
C ALA A 196 -13.38 -5.33 -17.90
N ARG A 197 -14.71 -5.10 -17.88
CA ARG A 197 -15.28 -3.75 -17.91
C ARG A 197 -14.92 -2.97 -16.65
N ALA A 198 -14.99 -3.60 -15.48
CA ALA A 198 -14.66 -2.96 -14.21
C ALA A 198 -13.20 -2.48 -14.17
N PHE A 199 -12.25 -3.30 -14.64
CA PHE A 199 -10.84 -2.94 -14.67
C PHE A 199 -10.53 -1.78 -15.61
N LYS A 200 -11.23 -1.67 -16.75
CA LYS A 200 -11.16 -0.46 -17.60
C LYS A 200 -11.70 0.77 -16.88
N GLY A 201 -12.84 0.63 -16.19
CA GLY A 201 -13.39 1.71 -15.37
C GLY A 201 -12.45 2.13 -14.23
N HIS A 202 -11.72 1.19 -13.63
CA HIS A 202 -10.71 1.51 -12.62
C HIS A 202 -9.57 2.34 -13.22
N GLU A 203 -9.10 1.99 -14.42
CA GLU A 203 -8.03 2.72 -15.11
C GLU A 203 -8.46 4.16 -15.46
N GLU A 204 -9.65 4.33 -16.01
CA GLU A 204 -10.24 5.65 -16.30
C GLU A 204 -10.43 6.49 -15.02
N PHE A 205 -10.95 5.87 -13.95
CA PHE A 205 -11.12 6.51 -12.65
C PHE A 205 -9.77 6.95 -12.06
N ILE A 206 -8.76 6.07 -12.09
CA ILE A 206 -7.42 6.37 -11.57
C ILE A 206 -6.80 7.52 -12.38
N GLY A 207 -6.87 7.47 -13.72
CA GLY A 207 -6.34 8.53 -14.58
C GLY A 207 -6.98 9.90 -14.29
N THR A 208 -8.31 9.95 -14.22
CA THR A 208 -9.05 11.20 -13.94
C THR A 208 -8.85 11.71 -12.52
N LEU A 209 -8.71 10.82 -11.53
CA LEU A 209 -8.35 11.18 -10.16
C LEU A 209 -6.97 11.85 -10.12
N LEU A 210 -5.97 11.22 -10.74
CA LEU A 210 -4.60 11.75 -10.77
C LEU A 210 -4.49 13.05 -11.56
N GLU A 211 -5.34 13.27 -12.56
CA GLU A 211 -5.45 14.56 -13.28
C GLU A 211 -6.08 15.66 -12.43
N GLY A 212 -7.07 15.31 -11.59
CA GLY A 212 -7.74 16.24 -10.67
C GLY A 212 -6.92 16.63 -9.44
N MET A 213 -5.82 15.93 -9.17
CA MET A 213 -4.91 16.22 -8.06
C MET A 213 -3.87 17.30 -8.41
N GLN A 214 -3.36 18.00 -7.39
CA GLN A 214 -2.25 18.92 -7.60
C GLN A 214 -1.01 18.16 -8.06
N ARG A 215 -0.23 18.71 -9.01
CA ARG A 215 0.96 18.05 -9.56
C ARG A 215 1.96 17.62 -8.48
N GLY A 216 2.05 18.42 -7.41
CA GLY A 216 2.88 18.14 -6.24
C GLY A 216 2.45 16.91 -5.46
N ASP A 217 1.22 16.42 -5.58
CA ASP A 217 0.73 15.29 -4.76
C ASP A 217 0.68 13.97 -5.52
N VAL A 218 0.59 14.03 -6.86
CA VAL A 218 0.49 12.85 -7.74
C VAL A 218 1.66 11.89 -7.53
N HIS A 219 2.88 12.40 -7.38
CA HIS A 219 4.09 11.57 -7.23
C HIS A 219 4.02 10.64 -6.02
N ARG A 220 3.25 11.00 -4.97
CA ARG A 220 3.08 10.16 -3.79
C ARG A 220 2.25 8.91 -4.09
N LEU A 221 1.22 9.04 -4.94
CA LEU A 221 0.34 7.93 -5.33
C LEU A 221 0.97 7.00 -6.36
N VAL A 222 1.82 7.52 -7.24
CA VAL A 222 2.33 6.76 -8.39
C VAL A 222 3.81 6.39 -8.30
N GLY A 223 4.50 6.84 -7.24
CA GLY A 223 5.96 6.80 -7.17
C GLY A 223 6.64 7.89 -8.01
N SER A 224 7.93 8.11 -7.80
CA SER A 224 8.75 9.08 -8.55
C SER A 224 8.99 8.62 -9.98
#